data_AF-A0A430APA1-F1
#
_entry.id   AF-A0A430APA1-F1
#
_cell.length_a   1.000
_cell.length_b   1.000
_cell.length_c   1.000
_cell.angle_alpha   90.00
_cell.angle_beta   90.00
_cell.angle_gamma   90.00
#
_symmetry.space_group_name_H-M   'P 1'
#
loop_
_entity.id
_entity.type
_entity.pdbx_description
1 polymer ?
#
loop_
_entity_poly.entity_id
_entity_poly.type
_entity_poly.pdbx_seq_one_letter_code
_entity_poly.pdbx_strand_id
1 'polypeptide(L)' 'MIQVSIPAKAGDKQFDYNAEVELVNPVADTVATATFRGADVDWYIKADDIVLKKLQNMDKFQSKN' A
#
# COMPACT_ATOMS: atom_id res chain seq x y z
N MET A 1 6.34 4.81 -9.71
CA MET A 1 6.31 5.03 -8.25
C MET A 1 4.95 5.63 -7.93
N ILE A 2 4.21 5.05 -7.01
CA ILE A 2 2.95 5.61 -6.51
C ILE A 2 3.16 6.04 -5.06
N GLN A 3 2.53 7.14 -4.65
CA GLN A 3 2.63 7.60 -3.27
C GLN A 3 1.60 6.88 -2.40
N VAL A 4 2.07 6.28 -1.32
CA VAL A 4 1.23 5.64 -0.30
C VAL A 4 1.42 6.39 1.01
N SER A 5 0.32 6.78 1.65
CA SER A 5 0.31 7.45 2.95
C SER A 5 -0.31 6.54 4.01
N ILE A 6 0.37 6.40 5.14
CA ILE A 6 -0.13 5.75 6.35
C ILE A 6 -0.06 6.73 7.53
N PRO A 7 -0.96 6.60 8.52
CA PRO A 7 -0.93 7.47 9.69
C PRO A 7 0.29 7.19 10.56
N ALA A 8 0.81 8.21 11.25
CA ALA A 8 1.97 8.07 12.14
C ALA A 8 1.82 6.97 13.21
N LYS A 9 0.57 6.69 13.64
CA LYS A 9 0.26 5.61 14.59
C LYS A 9 0.58 4.20 14.08
N ALA A 10 0.73 4.02 12.77
CA ALA A 10 1.11 2.74 12.16
C ALA A 10 2.61 2.42 12.35
N GLY A 11 3.40 3.41 12.79
CA GLY A 11 4.83 3.30 13.06
C GLY A 11 5.69 3.27 11.79
N ASP A 12 7.01 3.30 12.01
CA ASP A 12 7.99 3.27 10.94
C ASP A 12 8.05 1.88 10.29
N LYS A 13 8.13 1.85 8.96
CA LYS A 13 8.23 0.61 8.19
C LYS A 13 9.62 0.49 7.56
N GLN A 14 10.36 -0.52 7.98
CA GLN A 14 11.68 -0.84 7.44
C GLN A 14 11.56 -2.15 6.66
N PHE A 15 11.34 -2.02 5.35
CA PHE A 15 11.28 -3.15 4.43
C PHE A 15 12.47 -3.09 3.47
N ASP A 16 12.90 -4.24 2.96
CA ASP A 16 13.80 -4.27 1.82
C ASP A 16 13.16 -3.56 0.63
N TYR A 17 13.97 -2.94 -0.21
CA TYR A 17 13.49 -2.09 -1.31
C TYR A 17 12.47 -2.80 -2.25
N ASN A 18 12.61 -4.12 -2.43
CA ASN A 18 11.73 -4.93 -3.28
C ASN A 18 10.88 -5.94 -2.47
N ALA A 19 10.71 -5.75 -1.16
CA ALA A 19 9.87 -6.65 -0.38
C ALA A 19 8.41 -6.58 -0.85
N GLU A 20 7.75 -7.74 -0.95
CA GLU A 20 6.31 -7.78 -1.20
C GLU A 20 5.55 -7.40 0.08
N VAL A 21 4.63 -6.46 -0.06
CA VAL A 21 3.82 -5.93 1.04
C VAL A 21 2.34 -5.94 0.67
N GLU A 22 1.50 -5.91 1.69
CA GLU A 22 0.05 -5.73 1.58
C GLU A 22 -0.36 -4.44 2.29
N LEU A 23 -1.28 -3.70 1.69
CA LEU A 23 -1.87 -2.49 2.27
C LEU A 23 -3.12 -2.85 3.05
N VAL A 24 -3.26 -2.31 4.27
CA VAL A 24 -4.45 -2.52 5.10
C VAL A 24 -5.46 -1.42 4.81
N ASN A 25 -6.66 -1.80 4.37
CA ASN A 25 -7.77 -0.90 4.02
C ASN A 25 -7.37 0.24 3.05
N PRO A 26 -6.83 -0.07 1.85
CA PRO A 26 -6.39 0.97 0.93
C PRO A 26 -7.57 1.71 0.30
N VAL A 27 -7.43 3.04 0.20
CA VAL A 27 -8.32 3.94 -0.53
C VAL A 27 -7.49 4.68 -1.57
N ALA A 28 -7.88 4.59 -2.84
CA ALA A 28 -7.24 5.33 -3.93
C ALA A 28 -7.92 6.70 -4.09
N ASP A 29 -7.13 7.75 -3.99
CA ASP A 29 -7.52 9.15 -4.17
C ASP A 29 -6.84 9.74 -5.39
N THR A 30 -7.56 10.61 -6.10
CA THR A 30 -7.02 11.40 -7.22
C THR A 30 -7.19 12.88 -6.95
N VAL A 31 -6.16 13.65 -7.28
CA VAL A 31 -6.23 15.11 -7.29
C VAL A 31 -5.95 15.55 -8.72
N ALA A 32 -6.95 16.20 -9.33
CA ALA A 32 -6.82 16.76 -10.67
C ALA A 32 -6.62 18.27 -10.58
N THR A 33 -5.50 18.75 -11.10
CA THR A 33 -5.21 20.18 -11.23
C THR A 33 -5.49 20.60 -12.67
N ALA A 34 -6.52 21.40 -12.89
CA ALA A 34 -6.85 21.90 -14.23
C ALA A 34 -5.76 22.83 -14.77
N THR A 35 -5.41 22.65 -16.04
CA THR A 35 -4.45 23.49 -16.78
C THR A 35 -5.09 24.09 -18.02
N PHE A 36 -4.43 25.04 -18.67
CA PHE A 36 -4.93 25.65 -19.90
C PHE A 36 -5.10 24.63 -21.05
N ARG A 37 -4.41 23.48 -20.99
CA ARG A 37 -4.42 22.45 -22.05
C ARG A 37 -5.03 21.11 -21.60
N GLY A 38 -5.58 21.01 -20.39
CA GLY A 38 -6.10 19.75 -19.85
C GLY A 38 -6.15 19.73 -18.33
N ALA A 39 -5.74 18.62 -17.73
CA ALA A 39 -5.57 18.51 -16.29
C ALA A 39 -4.37 17.60 -15.98
N ASP A 40 -3.56 18.00 -15.02
CA ASP A 40 -2.54 17.14 -14.42
C ASP A 40 -3.20 16.33 -13.31
N VAL A 41 -2.93 15.01 -13.26
CA VAL A 41 -3.59 14.10 -12.31
C VAL A 41 -2.56 13.41 -11.45
N ASP A 42 -2.63 13.68 -10.15
CA ASP A 42 -1.85 13.01 -9.12
C ASP A 42 -2.68 11.88 -8.50
N TRP A 43 -2.05 10.73 -8.28
CA TRP A 43 -2.66 9.53 -7.69
C TRP A 43 -2.01 9.23 -6.33
N TYR A 44 -2.84 9.07 -5.31
CA TYR A 44 -2.41 8.76 -3.95
C TYR A 44 -3.19 7.55 -3.42
N ILE A 45 -2.53 6.72 -2.63
CA ILE A 45 -3.20 5.68 -1.84
C ILE A 45 -3.08 6.05 -0.37
N LYS A 46 -4.21 6.08 0.34
CA LYS A 46 -4.25 6.12 1.80
C LYS A 46 -4.50 4.72 2.32
N ALA A 47 -3.78 4.30 3.34
CA ALA A 47 -3.98 3.01 3.98
C ALA A 47 -3.88 3.16 5.50
N ASP A 48 -4.46 2.23 6.24
CA ASP A 48 -4.35 2.20 7.69
C ASP A 48 -2.98 1.70 8.15
N ASP A 49 -2.39 0.76 7.40
CA ASP A 49 -1.09 0.14 7.68
C ASP A 49 -0.49 -0.51 6.42
N ILE A 50 0.80 -0.86 6.49
CA ILE A 50 1.54 -1.65 5.48
C ILE A 50 2.22 -2.81 6.20
N VAL A 51 1.97 -4.04 5.72
CA VAL A 51 2.49 -5.27 6.32
C VAL A 51 3.25 -6.10 5.30
N LEU A 52 4.27 -6.84 5.74
CA LEU A 52 4.94 -7.82 4.87
C LEU A 52 3.94 -8.89 4.44
N LYS A 53 3.95 -9.20 3.15
CA LYS A 53 3.08 -10.23 2.61
C LYS A 53 3.48 -11.58 3.22
N LYS A 54 2.55 -12.20 3.94
CA LYS A 54 2.76 -13.56 4.45
C LYS A 54 2.74 -14.53 3.27
N LEU A 55 3.77 -15.36 3.17
CA LEU A 55 3.75 -16.51 2.28
C LEU A 55 2.61 -17.44 2.75
N GLN A 56 1.46 -17.41 2.07
CA GLN A 56 0.30 -18.30 2.33
C GLN A 56 0.63 -19.80 2.23
N ASN A 57 1.89 -20.15 1.93
CA ASN A 57 2.37 -21.52 1.82
C ASN A 57 2.64 -22.22 3.17
N MET A 58 2.68 -21.49 4.30
CA MET A 58 2.90 -22.11 5.62
C MET A 58 1.61 -22.64 6.28
N ASP A 59 0.45 -22.05 6.00
CA ASP A 59 -0.81 -22.46 6.64
C ASP A 59 -1.43 -23.73 6.02
N LYS A 60 -1.04 -24.10 4.79
CA LYS A 60 -1.51 -25.32 4.13
C LYS A 60 -0.82 -26.61 4.62
N PHE A 61 0.33 -26.49 5.28
CA PHE A 61 1.08 -27.66 5.77
C PHE A 61 0.65 -28.16 7.15
N GLN A 62 -0.07 -27.35 7.94
CA GLN A 62 -0.47 -27.69 9.31
C GLN A 62 -1.94 -28.13 9.47
N SER A 63 -2.74 -28.11 8.38
CA SER A 63 -4.13 -28.59 8.39
C SER A 63 -4.29 -30.02 7.84
N LYS A 64 -3.20 -30.79 7.75
CA LYS A 64 -3.20 -32.22 7.44
C LYS A 64 -2.44 -32.94 8.55
N ASN A 65 -3.07 -33.13 9.71
CA ASN A 65 -2.79 -34.20 10.67
C ASN A 65 -4.02 -34.41 11.54
#